data_AF-A0AAF0ZPI7-F1
#
_entry.id   AF-A0AAF0ZPI7-F1
#
_cell.length_a   1.000
_cell.length_b   1.000
_cell.length_c   1.000
_cell.angle_alpha   90.00
_cell.angle_beta   90.00
_cell.angle_gamma   90.00
#
_symmetry.space_group_name_H-M   'P 1'
#
loop_
_entity.id
_entity.type
_entity.pdbx_description
1 polymer ?
#
loop_
_entity_poly.entity_id
_entity_poly.type
_entity_poly.pdbx_seq_one_letter_code
_entity_poly.pdbx_strand_id
1 'polypeptide(L)' 'MGLKGKLISQTEIKGCKDLFHEMFKNKPHHLPNVVPQTNQAIDLHEGNWGTIDAVINCNFTVKGQEKVVKVSIEDR' A
#
# COMPACT_ATOMS: atom_id res chain seq x y z
N MET A 1 17.56 -10.90 23.98
CA MET A 1 17.63 -10.32 22.62
C MET A 1 16.52 -10.92 21.77
N GLY A 2 15.53 -10.12 21.36
CA GLY A 2 14.38 -10.57 20.58
C GLY A 2 13.67 -9.37 19.95
N LEU A 3 14.10 -8.97 18.75
CA LEU A 3 13.57 -7.82 18.01
C LEU A 3 12.69 -8.22 16.81
N LYS A 4 12.51 -9.53 16.59
CA LYS A 4 11.68 -10.05 15.49
C LYS A 4 10.28 -10.36 16.02
N GLY A 5 9.27 -9.87 15.32
CA GLY A 5 7.87 -10.17 15.59
C GLY A 5 7.09 -10.24 14.27
N LYS A 6 5.99 -11.01 14.26
CA LYS A 6 5.07 -11.13 13.12
C LYS A 6 3.67 -10.84 13.61
N LEU A 7 2.98 -9.89 12.96
CA LEU A 7 1.59 -9.57 13.23
C LEU A 7 0.75 -9.95 12.00
N ILE A 8 -0.38 -10.62 12.23
CA ILE A 8 -1.32 -11.05 11.18
C ILE A 8 -2.70 -10.55 11.61
N SER A 9 -3.44 -9.94 10.67
CA SER A 9 -4.83 -9.52 10.87
C SER A 9 -5.66 -9.95 9.67
N GLN A 10 -6.91 -10.34 9.91
CA GLN A 10 -7.86 -10.75 8.88
C GLN A 10 -9.19 -10.05 9.12
N THR A 11 -9.78 -9.53 8.06
CA THR A 11 -11.11 -8.90 8.08
C THR A 11 -11.89 -9.33 6.85
N GLU A 12 -13.21 -9.37 6.95
CA GLU A 12 -14.09 -9.70 5.83
C GLU A 12 -14.30 -8.47 4.94
N ILE A 13 -14.23 -8.67 3.62
CA ILE A 13 -14.51 -7.64 2.62
C ILE A 13 -15.79 -8.05 1.91
N LYS A 14 -16.83 -7.20 1.98
CA LYS A 14 -18.11 -7.43 1.29
C LYS A 14 -18.08 -7.12 -0.21
N GLY A 15 -16.99 -6.53 -0.70
CA GLY A 15 -16.80 -6.12 -2.09
C GLY A 15 -16.11 -7.17 -2.96
N CYS A 16 -15.91 -6.84 -4.24
CA CYS A 16 -15.26 -7.72 -5.21
C CYS A 16 -13.78 -7.95 -4.85
N LYS A 17 -13.43 -9.21 -4.55
CA LYS A 17 -12.07 -9.62 -4.18
C LYS A 17 -11.05 -9.30 -5.27
N ASP A 18 -11.40 -9.56 -6.52
CA ASP A 18 -10.49 -9.36 -7.66
C ASP A 18 -10.17 -7.88 -7.85
N LEU A 19 -11.18 -7.01 -7.68
CA LEU A 19 -10.98 -5.56 -7.74
C LEU A 19 -10.07 -5.07 -6.62
N PHE A 20 -10.23 -5.61 -5.40
CA PHE A 20 -9.35 -5.27 -4.29
C PHE A 20 -7.90 -5.71 -4.60
N HIS A 21 -7.69 -6.94 -5.06
CA HIS A 21 -6.36 -7.42 -5.41
C HIS A 21 -5.71 -6.60 -6.54
N GLU A 22 -6.46 -6.31 -7.60
CA GLU A 22 -6.02 -5.50 -8.75
C GLU A 22 -5.60 -4.09 -8.32
N MET A 23 -6.38 -3.46 -7.43
CA MET A 23 -6.09 -2.12 -6.93
C MET A 23 -4.75 -2.08 -6.19
N PHE A 24 -4.51 -3.01 -5.26
CA PHE A 24 -3.25 -3.02 -4.49
C PHE A 24 -2.05 -3.45 -5.34
N LYS A 25 -2.25 -4.36 -6.31
CA LYS A 25 -1.15 -4.87 -7.13
C LYS A 25 -0.77 -3.92 -8.25
N ASN A 26 -1.72 -3.51 -9.08
CA ASN A 26 -1.47 -2.85 -10.36
C ASN A 26 -1.85 -1.37 -10.38
N LYS A 27 -2.75 -0.93 -9.48
CA LYS A 27 -3.28 0.46 -9.49
C LYS A 27 -3.27 1.11 -8.09
N PRO A 28 -2.18 1.05 -7.32
CA PRO A 28 -2.18 1.58 -5.96
C PRO A 28 -2.32 3.12 -5.94
N HIS A 29 -1.92 3.82 -7.00
CA HIS A 29 -2.12 5.28 -7.17
C HIS A 29 -3.60 5.72 -7.18
N HIS A 30 -4.57 4.80 -7.25
CA HIS A 30 -5.98 5.11 -7.06
C HIS A 30 -6.42 5.17 -5.59
N LEU A 31 -5.64 4.61 -4.65
CA LEU A 31 -6.00 4.56 -3.23
C LEU A 31 -6.24 5.95 -2.61
N PRO A 32 -5.50 7.01 -2.96
CA PRO A 32 -5.81 8.36 -2.47
C PRO A 32 -7.19 8.87 -2.88
N ASN A 33 -7.72 8.44 -4.03
CA ASN A 33 -9.07 8.80 -4.47
C ASN A 33 -10.15 8.01 -3.71
N VAL A 34 -9.84 6.77 -3.31
CA VAL A 34 -10.78 5.89 -2.60
C VAL A 34 -10.81 6.21 -1.10
N VAL A 35 -9.66 6.53 -0.50
CA VAL A 35 -9.51 6.78 0.94
C VAL A 35 -8.60 8.00 1.21
N PRO A 36 -9.01 9.22 0.80
CA PRO A 36 -8.17 10.43 0.86
C PRO A 36 -7.78 10.85 2.29
N GLN A 37 -8.62 10.51 3.28
CA GLN A 37 -8.37 10.78 4.70
C GLN A 37 -7.20 9.99 5.28
N THR A 38 -6.85 8.85 4.67
CA THR A 38 -5.80 7.95 5.14
C THR A 38 -4.59 7.96 4.21
N ASN A 39 -4.81 7.96 2.90
CA ASN A 39 -3.75 7.99 1.89
C ASN A 39 -3.88 9.30 1.10
N GLN A 40 -2.85 10.14 1.11
CA GLN A 40 -2.88 11.42 0.39
C GLN A 40 -2.24 11.31 -0.99
N ALA A 41 -1.19 10.51 -1.12
CA ALA A 41 -0.47 10.34 -2.37
C ALA A 41 0.21 8.98 -2.42
N ILE A 42 0.24 8.39 -3.61
CA ILE A 42 1.03 7.18 -3.90
C ILE A 42 1.71 7.42 -5.24
N ASP A 43 3.02 7.60 -5.18
CA ASP A 43 3.85 8.00 -6.31
C ASP A 43 4.82 6.86 -6.66
N LEU A 44 4.98 6.62 -7.96
CA LEU A 44 6.00 5.69 -8.45
C LEU A 44 7.35 6.38 -8.41
N HIS A 45 8.30 5.78 -7.71
CA HIS A 45 9.66 6.30 -7.60
C HIS A 45 10.60 5.60 -8.59
N GLU A 46 10.54 4.27 -8.69
CA GLU A 46 11.39 3.47 -9.59
C GLU A 46 10.59 2.29 -10.16
N GLY A 47 10.90 1.87 -11.39
CA GLY A 47 10.26 0.73 -12.05
C GLY A 47 8.94 1.07 -12.74
N ASN A 48 8.01 0.12 -12.74
CA ASN A 48 6.67 0.28 -13.31
C ASN A 48 5.61 -0.27 -12.34
N TRP A 49 4.38 0.24 -12.41
CA TRP A 49 3.31 -0.28 -11.55
C TRP A 49 3.11 -1.79 -11.76
N GLY A 50 2.97 -2.52 -10.65
CA GLY A 50 2.70 -3.96 -10.66
C GLY A 50 3.88 -4.87 -10.97
N THR A 51 5.09 -4.34 -11.14
CA THR A 51 6.30 -5.15 -11.34
C THR A 51 7.04 -5.40 -10.02
N ILE A 52 7.73 -6.55 -9.95
CA ILE A 52 8.70 -6.81 -8.88
C ILE A 52 9.82 -5.76 -8.96
N ASP A 53 10.41 -5.42 -7.82
CA ASP A 53 11.41 -4.37 -7.63
C ASP A 53 10.91 -2.94 -7.93
N ALA A 54 9.62 -2.76 -8.23
CA ALA A 54 9.03 -1.43 -8.29
C ALA A 54 9.09 -0.79 -6.90
N VAL A 55 9.36 0.51 -6.90
CA VAL A 55 9.53 1.28 -5.67
C VAL A 55 8.48 2.37 -5.66
N ILE A 56 7.67 2.37 -4.62
CA ILE A 56 6.56 3.31 -4.45
C ILE A 56 6.76 4.14 -3.17
N ASN A 57 6.46 5.43 -3.27
CA ASN A 57 6.40 6.31 -2.13
C ASN A 57 4.93 6.49 -1.75
N CYS A 58 4.58 6.15 -0.51
CA CYS A 58 3.22 6.29 0.01
C CYS A 58 3.21 7.39 1.08
N ASN A 59 2.38 8.42 0.87
CA ASN A 59 2.04 9.40 1.89
C ASN A 59 0.69 9.01 2.53
N PHE A 60 0.70 8.83 3.85
CA PHE A 60 -0.46 8.42 4.62
C PHE A 60 -0.50 9.12 5.98
N THR A 61 -1.72 9.35 6.50
CA THR A 61 -1.92 9.89 7.85
C THR A 61 -2.31 8.79 8.83
N VAL A 62 -1.55 8.68 9.91
CA VAL A 62 -1.87 7.80 11.05
C VAL A 62 -2.06 8.65 12.29
N LYS A 63 -3.24 8.58 12.91
CA LYS A 63 -3.58 9.33 14.13
C LYS A 63 -3.31 10.84 14.00
N GLY A 64 -3.63 11.41 12.83
CA GLY A 64 -3.45 12.84 12.55
C GLY A 64 -2.02 13.28 12.20
N GLN A 65 -1.06 12.36 12.15
CA GLN A 65 0.32 12.65 11.73
C GLN A 65 0.57 12.10 10.33
N GLU A 66 1.04 12.96 9.44
CA GLU A 66 1.47 12.59 8.09
C GLU A 66 2.78 11.79 8.17
N LYS A 67 2.86 10.75 7.35
CA LYS A 67 4.02 9.86 7.25
C LYS A 67 4.25 9.50 5.80
N VAL A 68 5.52 9.41 5.44
CA VAL A 68 5.96 8.94 4.13
C VAL A 68 6.74 7.64 4.31
N VAL A 69 6.38 6.61 3.56
CA VAL A 69 7.10 5.34 3.52
C VAL A 69 7.45 5.00 2.08
N LYS A 70 8.68 4.55 1.89
CA LYS A 70 9.17 3.94 0.65
C LYS A 70 8.97 2.43 0.75
N VAL A 71 8.25 1.84 -0.21
CA VAL A 71 7.95 0.41 -0.26
C VAL A 71 8.51 -0.16 -1.56
N SER A 72 9.26 -1.24 -1.46
CA SER A 72 9.70 -2.03 -2.62
C SER A 72 8.78 -3.23 -2.79
N ILE A 73 8.36 -3.51 -4.02
CA ILE A 73 7.51 -4.66 -4.33
C ILE A 73 8.38 -5.91 -4.43
N GLU A 74 8.21 -6.81 -3.47
CA GLU A 74 8.94 -8.08 -3.40
C GLU A 74 8.09 -9.22 -3.99
N ASP A 75 8.76 -10.20 -4.62
CA ASP A 75 8.17 -11.49 -4.96
C ASP A 75 7.99 -12.33 -3.69
N ARG A 76 6.87 -13.08 -3.59
CA ARG A 76 6.43 -13.72 -2.36
C ARG A 76 6.79 -15.20 -2.28
#